data_AF-A0A519X6X9-F1
#
_entry.id   AF-A0A519X6X9-F1
#
_cell.length_a   1.000
_cell.length_b   1.000
_cell.length_c   1.000
_cell.angle_alpha   90.00
_cell.angle_beta   90.00
_cell.angle_gamma   90.00
#
_symmetry.space_group_name_H-M   'P 1'
#
loop_
_entity.id
_entity.type
_entity.pdbx_description
1 polymer ?
#
loop_
_entity_poly.entity_id
_entity_poly.type
_entity_poly.pdbx_seq_one_letter_code
_entity_poly.pdbx_strand_id
1 'polypeptide(L)'
;MEKDIQDGSFKRELGLLDGTMLVVGSMIGSGIFIVSADIARQVGSAGWLILIWVVTALITMIAAVSYGELSAMFPKAGGQYVYLK
;
A
#
# COMPACT_ATOMS: atom_id res chain seq x y z
N MET A 1 -1.75 3.51 -51.01
CA MET A 1 -1.22 2.57 -50.01
C MET A 1 -1.17 3.33 -48.71
N GLU A 2 -2.31 3.38 -48.03
CA GLU A 2 -2.48 4.01 -46.71
C GLU A 2 -1.57 3.23 -45.74
N LYS A 3 -0.63 3.91 -45.08
CA LYS A 3 0.12 3.30 -43.98
C LYS A 3 -0.76 3.41 -42.74
N ASP A 4 -1.41 2.33 -42.36
CA ASP A 4 -2.04 2.20 -41.07
C ASP A 4 -0.98 2.42 -39.98
N ILE A 5 -1.06 3.57 -39.30
CA ILE A 5 -0.34 3.82 -38.07
C ILE A 5 -0.91 2.83 -37.06
N GLN A 6 -0.14 1.79 -36.72
CA GLN A 6 -0.47 0.93 -35.59
C GLN A 6 -0.42 1.80 -34.33
N ASP A 7 -1.58 2.29 -33.91
CA ASP A 7 -1.78 2.81 -32.57
C ASP A 7 -1.43 1.69 -31.59
N GLY A 8 -0.29 1.84 -30.92
CA GLY A 8 0.18 0.91 -29.90
C GLY A 8 -0.86 0.80 -28.79
N SER A 9 -1.72 -0.22 -28.87
CA SER A 9 -2.72 -0.54 -27.86
C SER A 9 -2.05 -0.65 -26.49
N PHE A 10 -2.46 0.19 -25.53
CA PHE A 10 -2.02 0.07 -24.14
C PHE A 10 -2.41 -1.31 -23.62
N LYS A 11 -1.41 -2.11 -23.24
CA LYS A 11 -1.64 -3.34 -22.48
C LYS A 11 -2.30 -2.95 -21.16
N ARG A 12 -3.53 -3.40 -20.94
CA ARG A 12 -4.28 -3.17 -19.69
C ARG A 12 -3.78 -4.10 -18.58
N GLU A 13 -2.49 -3.99 -18.28
CA GLU A 13 -1.80 -4.79 -17.30
C GLU A 13 -1.08 -3.83 -16.34
N LEU A 14 -1.14 -4.11 -15.04
CA LEU A 14 -0.35 -3.41 -14.05
C LEU A 14 0.94 -4.20 -13.85
N GLY A 15 2.08 -3.59 -14.20
CA GLY A 15 3.38 -4.16 -13.87
C GLY A 15 3.68 -4.06 -12.37
N LEU A 16 4.80 -4.65 -11.96
CA LEU A 16 5.26 -4.59 -10.56
C LEU A 16 5.44 -3.14 -10.07
N LEU A 17 6.02 -2.29 -10.93
CA LEU A 17 6.27 -0.89 -10.61
C LEU A 17 4.94 -0.13 -10.49
N ASP A 18 4.03 -0.30 -11.46
CA ASP A 18 2.72 0.36 -11.47
C ASP A 18 1.90 -0.03 -10.24
N GLY A 19 1.84 -1.33 -9.92
CA GLY A 19 1.15 -1.83 -8.73
C GLY A 19 1.77 -1.31 -7.43
N THR A 20 3.09 -1.28 -7.34
CA THR A 20 3.80 -0.76 -6.15
C THR A 20 3.52 0.72 -5.95
N MET A 21 3.61 1.54 -7.01
CA MET A 21 3.36 2.98 -6.93
C MET A 21 1.90 3.29 -6.62
N LEU A 22 0.96 2.49 -7.13
CA LEU A 22 -0.46 2.61 -6.78
C LEU A 22 -0.66 2.38 -5.29
N VAL A 23 -0.07 1.32 -4.73
CA VAL A 23 -0.16 1.04 -3.28
C VAL A 23 0.46 2.17 -2.46
N VAL A 24 1.68 2.60 -2.80
CA VAL A 24 2.37 3.71 -2.11
C VAL A 24 1.52 4.99 -2.14
N GLY A 25 0.98 5.35 -3.31
CA GLY A 25 0.12 6.53 -3.45
C GLY A 25 -1.19 6.42 -2.68
N SER A 26 -1.75 5.21 -2.57
CA SER A 26 -2.98 4.98 -1.80
C SER A 26 -2.75 5.00 -0.27
N MET A 27 -1.55 4.63 0.18
CA MET A 27 -1.21 4.58 1.62
C MET A 27 -0.81 5.94 2.18
N ILE A 28 -0.08 6.76 1.41
CA ILE A 28 0.39 8.07 1.87
C ILE A 28 -0.75 9.09 1.78
N GLY A 29 -1.32 9.44 2.93
CA GLY A 29 -2.38 10.45 3.06
C GLY A 29 -2.16 11.43 4.20
N SER A 30 -3.23 12.09 4.66
CA SER A 30 -3.19 13.06 5.76
C SER A 30 -2.84 12.45 7.14
N GLY A 31 -2.83 11.13 7.24
CA GLY A 31 -2.54 10.39 8.48
C GLY A 31 -1.20 10.78 9.12
N ILE A 32 -0.18 11.11 8.32
CA ILE A 32 1.13 11.56 8.85
C ILE A 32 1.01 12.82 9.71
N PHE A 33 0.09 13.74 9.39
CA PHE A 33 -0.12 14.96 10.15
C PHE A 33 -1.04 14.73 11.36
N ILE A 34 -2.11 13.95 11.18
CA ILE A 34 -3.11 13.73 12.23
C ILE A 34 -2.56 12.79 13.32
N VAL A 35 -2.05 11.63 12.93
CA VAL A 35 -1.59 10.59 13.87
C VAL A 35 -0.33 11.04 14.59
N SER A 36 0.61 11.68 13.90
CA SER A 36 1.83 12.18 14.55
C SER A 36 1.53 13.29 15.56
N ALA A 37 0.57 14.18 15.27
CA ALA A 37 0.13 15.19 16.22
C ALA A 37 -0.52 14.56 17.47
N ASP A 38 -1.30 13.51 17.29
CA ASP A 38 -1.91 12.77 18.40
C ASP A 38 -0.88 12.03 19.26
N ILE A 39 0.09 11.35 18.64
CA ILE A 39 1.21 10.69 19.34
C ILE A 39 2.04 11.73 20.11
N ALA A 40 2.37 12.86 19.46
CA ALA A 40 3.16 13.91 20.08
C ALA A 40 2.47 14.49 21.32
N ARG A 41 1.14 14.65 21.30
CA ARG A 41 0.36 15.13 22.44
C ARG A 41 0.30 14.13 23.59
N GLN A 42 0.22 12.83 23.29
CA GLN A 42 0.13 11.79 24.31
C GLN A 42 1.47 11.48 24.97
N VAL A 43 2.56 11.49 24.21
CA VAL A 43 3.87 11.05 24.72
C VAL A 43 4.83 12.22 24.99
N GLY A 44 4.58 13.40 24.40
CA GLY A 44 5.31 14.65 24.70
C GLY A 44 6.78 14.69 24.26
N SER A 45 7.30 13.65 23.60
CA SER A 45 8.71 13.54 23.21
C SER A 45 8.87 13.09 21.76
N ALA A 46 9.73 13.80 21.03
CA ALA A 46 10.04 13.48 19.64
C ALA A 46 10.73 12.10 19.47
N GLY A 47 11.55 11.69 20.45
CA GLY A 47 12.21 10.38 20.41
C GLY A 47 11.21 9.22 20.47
N TRP A 48 10.21 9.35 21.36
CA TRP A 48 9.14 8.35 21.47
C TRP A 48 8.23 8.31 20.24
N LEU A 49 7.95 9.47 19.62
CA LEU A 49 7.19 9.52 18.37
C LEU A 49 7.86 8.69 17.27
N ILE A 50 9.17 8.87 17.07
CA ILE A 50 9.93 8.12 16.05
C ILE A 50 9.91 6.63 16.37
N LEU A 51 10.12 6.26 17.64
CA LEU A 51 10.10 4.86 18.08
C LEU A 51 8.73 4.20 17.78
N ILE A 52 7.63 4.88 18.08
CA ILE A 52 6.28 4.38 17.81
C ILE A 52 6.06 4.20 16.30
N TRP A 53 6.52 5.14 15.47
CA TRP A 53 6.47 5.00 14.01
C TRP A 53 7.26 3.78 13.51
N VAL A 54 8.47 3.57 14.04
CA VAL A 54 9.30 2.40 13.69
C VAL A 54 8.60 1.10 14.08
N VAL A 55 8.08 1.01 15.31
CA VAL A 55 7.34 -0.19 15.78
C VAL A 55 6.11 -0.45 14.91
N THR A 56 5.35 0.60 14.58
CA THR A 56 4.16 0.48 13.72
C THR A 56 4.53 0.03 12.31
N ALA A 57 5.65 0.51 11.75
CA ALA A 57 6.14 0.07 10.45
C ALA A 57 6.51 -1.42 10.45
N LEU A 58 7.14 -1.92 11.52
CA LEU A 58 7.45 -3.34 11.66
C LEU A 58 6.18 -4.20 11.72
N ILE A 59 5.19 -3.81 12.53
CA ILE A 59 3.89 -4.51 12.61
C ILE A 59 3.20 -4.52 11.25
N THR A 60 3.20 -3.38 10.55
CA THR A 60 2.58 -3.24 9.22
C THR A 60 3.27 -4.13 8.18
N MET A 61 4.59 -4.26 8.23
CA MET A 61 5.35 -5.13 7.34
C MET A 61 4.96 -6.60 7.52
N ILE A 62 4.84 -7.07 8.76
CA ILE A 62 4.40 -8.43 9.06
C ILE A 62 3.01 -8.67 8.48
N ALA A 63 2.07 -7.75 8.72
CA ALA A 63 0.72 -7.85 8.17
C ALA A 63 0.73 -7.85 6.63
N ALA A 64 1.54 -7.01 6.00
CA ALA A 64 1.64 -6.92 4.54
C ALA A 64 2.12 -8.23 3.90
N VAL A 65 3.12 -8.89 4.49
CA VAL A 65 3.61 -10.19 4.02
C VAL A 65 2.54 -11.27 4.19
N SER A 66 1.86 -11.32 5.34
CA SER A 66 0.76 -12.27 5.57
C SER A 66 -0.40 -12.06 4.58
N TYR A 67 -0.77 -10.81 4.30
CA TYR A 67 -1.76 -10.50 3.26
C TYR A 67 -1.27 -10.82 1.85
N GLY A 68 0.04 -10.72 1.60
CA GLY A 68 0.68 -11.12 0.35
C GLY A 68 0.54 -12.60 0.07
N GLU A 69 0.82 -13.47 1.05
CA GLU A 69 0.62 -14.92 0.92
C GLU A 69 -0.83 -15.28 0.64
N LEU A 70 -1.75 -14.63 1.35
CA LEU A 70 -3.18 -14.85 1.20
C LEU A 70 -3.71 -14.36 -0.17
N SER A 71 -3.19 -13.24 -0.67
CA SER A 71 -3.46 -12.72 -2.01
C SER A 71 -2.96 -13.65 -3.11
N ALA A 72 -1.81 -14.28 -2.90
CA ALA A 72 -1.25 -15.27 -3.84
C ALA A 72 -2.08 -16.57 -3.84
N MET A 73 -2.60 -16.99 -2.68
CA MET A 73 -3.46 -18.18 -2.55
C MET A 73 -4.86 -17.97 -3.15
N PHE A 74 -5.41 -16.76 -3.06
CA PHE A 74 -6.72 -16.41 -3.60
C PHE A 74 -6.64 -15.25 -4.61
N PRO A 75 -6.18 -15.50 -5.85
CA PRO A 75 -6.01 -14.46 -6.87
C PRO A 75 -7.35 -14.05 -7.51
N LYS A 76 -8.27 -13.55 -6.69
CA LYS A 76 -9.59 -13.04 -7.07
C LYS A 76 -9.79 -11.65 -6.49
N ALA A 77 -10.48 -10.79 -7.23
CA ALA A 77 -10.86 -9.48 -6.72
C ALA A 77 -11.82 -9.62 -5.52
N GLY A 78 -11.60 -8.83 -4.46
CA GLY A 78 -12.45 -8.79 -3.27
C GLY A 78 -11.72 -8.78 -1.92
N GLY A 79 -10.40 -9.00 -1.92
CA GLY A 79 -9.54 -8.84 -0.73
C GLY A 79 -10.02 -9.66 0.46
N GLN A 80 -10.10 -9.02 1.64
CA GLN A 80 -10.52 -9.66 2.90
C GLN A 80 -11.84 -10.44 2.80
N TYR A 81 -12.81 -9.97 2.00
CA TYR A 81 -14.09 -10.68 1.82
C TYR A 81 -13.91 -12.06 1.18
N VAL A 82 -12.96 -12.19 0.24
CA VAL A 82 -12.65 -13.48 -0.40
C VAL A 82 -11.86 -14.37 0.54
N TYR A 83 -11.02 -13.80 1.40
CA TYR A 83 -10.18 -14.57 2.32
C TYR A 83 -10.96 -15.21 3.47
N LEU A 84 -12.06 -14.58 3.88
CA LEU A 84 -12.87 -14.96 5.06
C LEU A 84 -14.17 -15.69 4.69
N LYS A 85 -14.41 -15.94 3.40
CA LYS A 85 -15.56 -16.70 2.91
C LYS A 85 -15.33 -18.19 3.03
#